data_AF-A0A9D8IZW6-F1
#
_entry.id   AF-A0A9D8IZW6-F1
#
_cell.length_a   1.000
_cell.length_b   1.000
_cell.length_c   1.000
_cell.angle_alpha   90.00
_cell.angle_beta   90.00
_cell.angle_gamma   90.00
#
_symmetry.space_group_name_H-M   'P 1'
#
loop_
_entity.id
_entity.type
_entity.pdbx_description
1 polymer ?
#
loop_
_entity_poly.entity_id
_entity_poly.type
_entity_poly.pdbx_seq_one_letter_code
_entity_poly.pdbx_strand_id
1 'polypeptide(L)'
;MAATVTPSTWISSWAEDATTITVPIASFPALTATEADGTTGDIRKIALAVVDRLYRAQQALAIDNRPTRMVISKSEAVDATNDAVTVTYSLAFSCSTSSAGLFDVRDE
;
A
#
# COMPACT_ATOMS: atom_id res chain seq x y z
N MET A 1 14.26 -18.31 -0.89
CA MET A 1 12.86 -17.97 -1.19
C MET A 1 12.51 -16.82 -0.28
N ALA A 2 11.96 -15.73 -0.80
CA ALA A 2 11.39 -14.72 0.08
C ALA A 2 10.25 -15.38 0.87
N ALA A 3 10.11 -15.03 2.15
CA ALA A 3 9.04 -15.56 2.98
C ALA A 3 7.69 -15.15 2.38
N THR A 4 6.71 -16.06 2.36
CA THR A 4 5.33 -15.72 1.99
C THR A 4 4.82 -14.65 2.95
N VAL A 5 4.79 -13.39 2.49
CA VAL A 5 4.40 -12.29 3.36
C VAL A 5 2.87 -12.18 3.34
N THR A 6 2.26 -12.39 4.50
CA THR A 6 0.79 -12.33 4.61
C THR A 6 0.29 -10.88 4.66
N PRO A 7 -0.94 -10.59 4.22
CA PRO A 7 -1.53 -9.26 4.35
C PRO A 7 -1.55 -8.73 5.78
N SER A 8 -1.79 -9.61 6.76
CA SER A 8 -1.77 -9.28 8.20
C SER A 8 -0.39 -8.85 8.71
N THR A 9 0.70 -9.25 8.04
CA THR A 9 2.06 -8.77 8.34
C THR A 9 2.21 -7.31 7.92
N TRP A 10 1.49 -6.89 6.87
CA TRP A 10 1.63 -5.56 6.27
C TRP A 10 0.62 -4.57 6.80
N ILE A 11 -0.58 -5.04 7.15
CA ILE A 11 -1.65 -4.22 7.69
C ILE A 11 -2.22 -4.97 8.88
N SER A 12 -2.06 -4.39 10.07
CA SER A 12 -2.57 -4.95 11.31
C SER A 12 -4.08 -5.14 11.25
N SER A 13 -4.57 -6.23 11.84
CA SER A 13 -6.00 -6.54 11.93
C SER A 13 -6.69 -6.63 10.56
N TRP A 14 -5.95 -7.08 9.54
CA TRP A 14 -6.53 -7.48 8.27
C TRP A 14 -7.54 -8.61 8.49
N ALA A 15 -8.77 -8.41 8.00
CA ALA A 15 -9.84 -9.39 8.02
C ALA A 15 -10.43 -9.55 6.61
N GLU A 16 -10.82 -10.78 6.27
CA GLU A 16 -11.54 -11.11 5.05
C GLU A 16 -12.65 -12.11 5.35
N ASP A 17 -13.79 -11.99 4.66
CA ASP A 17 -14.93 -12.90 4.78
C ASP A 17 -15.43 -13.42 3.42
N ALA A 18 -14.52 -13.52 2.44
CA ALA A 18 -14.77 -13.77 1.02
C ALA A 18 -15.65 -12.73 0.29
N THR A 19 -16.30 -11.80 0.99
CA THR A 19 -17.13 -10.74 0.39
C THR A 19 -16.53 -9.36 0.57
N THR A 20 -15.82 -9.16 1.68
CA THR A 20 -15.22 -7.91 2.08
C THR A 20 -13.80 -8.14 2.57
N ILE A 21 -12.96 -7.14 2.32
CA ILE A 21 -11.70 -6.96 3.02
C ILE A 21 -11.90 -5.78 3.96
N THR A 22 -11.67 -6.00 5.25
CA THR A 22 -11.85 -4.97 6.27
C THR A 22 -10.56 -4.76 7.04
N VAL A 23 -10.23 -3.49 7.26
CA VAL A 23 -9.07 -3.05 8.04
C VAL A 23 -9.49 -1.90 8.95
N PRO A 24 -9.09 -1.89 10.23
CA PRO A 24 -9.35 -0.74 11.10
C PRO A 24 -8.65 0.51 10.58
N ILE A 25 -9.30 1.68 10.71
CA ILE A 25 -8.71 2.98 10.34
C ILE A 25 -7.39 3.21 11.08
N ALA A 26 -7.29 2.75 12.32
CA ALA A 26 -6.06 2.84 13.13
C ALA A 26 -4.84 2.14 12.51
N SER A 27 -5.03 1.23 11.54
CA SER A 27 -3.93 0.63 10.78
C SER A 27 -3.24 1.62 9.82
N PHE A 28 -3.83 2.81 9.62
CA PHE A 28 -3.32 3.92 8.82
C PHE A 28 -3.17 5.18 9.70
N PRO A 29 -1.98 5.44 10.27
CA PRO A 29 -1.80 6.52 11.25
C PRO A 29 -2.11 7.94 10.73
N ALA A 30 -2.07 8.13 9.41
CA ALA A 30 -2.35 9.41 8.75
C ALA A 30 -3.84 9.61 8.41
N LEU A 31 -4.72 8.66 8.74
CA LEU A 31 -6.15 8.72 8.46
C LEU A 31 -6.95 8.89 9.75
N THR A 32 -7.85 9.87 9.74
CA THR A 32 -8.90 10.01 10.76
C THR A 32 -10.24 9.43 10.27
N ALA A 33 -11.17 9.24 11.20
CA ALA A 33 -12.52 8.76 10.86
C ALA A 33 -13.25 9.68 9.86
N THR A 34 -13.10 11.00 10.02
CA THR A 34 -13.70 11.98 9.10
C THR A 34 -13.12 11.88 7.69
N GLU A 35 -11.82 11.62 7.57
CA GLU A 35 -11.15 11.53 6.27
C GLU A 35 -11.45 10.21 5.56
N ALA A 36 -11.75 9.15 6.32
CA ALA A 36 -12.16 7.85 5.84
C ALA A 36 -13.69 7.71 5.65
N ASP A 37 -14.46 8.79 5.86
CA ASP A 37 -15.92 8.75 5.75
C ASP A 37 -16.36 8.41 4.32
N GLY A 38 -17.32 7.48 4.19
CA GLY A 38 -17.78 6.99 2.89
C GLY A 38 -18.55 8.01 2.05
N THR A 39 -18.96 9.15 2.63
CA THR A 39 -19.76 10.18 1.95
C THR A 39 -18.99 11.48 1.77
N THR A 40 -18.17 11.86 2.76
CA THR A 40 -17.51 13.16 2.88
C THR A 40 -15.99 13.07 2.92
N GLY A 41 -15.43 11.85 2.95
CA GLY A 41 -14.00 11.61 3.01
C GLY A 41 -13.24 12.09 1.78
N ASP A 42 -11.93 12.26 1.94
CA ASP A 42 -11.03 12.67 0.85
C ASP A 42 -10.23 11.48 0.35
N ILE A 43 -10.59 10.98 -0.84
CA ILE A 43 -9.94 9.83 -1.47
C ILE A 43 -8.43 10.01 -1.63
N ARG A 44 -7.93 11.24 -1.78
CA ARG A 44 -6.49 11.51 -1.92
C ARG A 44 -5.74 11.18 -0.64
N LYS A 45 -6.33 11.49 0.52
CA LYS A 45 -5.75 11.16 1.83
C LYS A 45 -5.80 9.65 2.07
N ILE A 46 -6.90 9.01 1.69
CA ILE A 46 -7.03 7.55 1.78
C ILE A 46 -5.96 6.86 0.93
N ALA A 47 -5.85 7.23 -0.35
CA ALA A 47 -4.87 6.67 -1.26
C ALA A 47 -3.43 6.88 -0.75
N LEU A 48 -3.10 8.09 -0.29
CA LEU A 48 -1.80 8.41 0.28
C LEU A 48 -1.48 7.53 1.50
N ALA A 49 -2.41 7.40 2.43
CA ALA A 49 -2.21 6.64 3.66
C ALA A 49 -2.06 5.13 3.39
N VAL A 50 -2.83 4.58 2.44
CA VAL A 50 -2.72 3.17 2.03
C VAL A 50 -1.34 2.92 1.40
N VAL A 51 -0.92 3.75 0.45
CA VAL A 51 0.36 3.55 -0.24
C VAL A 51 1.56 3.77 0.70
N ASP A 52 1.53 4.79 1.56
CA ASP A 52 2.58 5.00 2.59
C ASP A 52 2.66 3.80 3.54
N ARG A 53 1.52 3.21 3.93
CA ARG A 53 1.52 2.02 4.79
C ARG A 53 2.17 0.81 4.12
N LEU A 54 1.89 0.58 2.84
CA LEU A 54 2.50 -0.50 2.05
C LEU A 54 4.01 -0.29 1.90
N TYR A 55 4.44 0.93 1.57
CA TYR A 55 5.86 1.28 1.48
C TYR A 55 6.58 1.01 2.81
N ARG A 56 6.03 1.49 3.93
CA ARG A 56 6.60 1.26 5.27
C ARG A 56 6.64 -0.22 5.63
N ALA A 57 5.61 -0.99 5.27
CA ALA A 57 5.58 -2.43 5.50
C ALA A 57 6.72 -3.14 4.75
N GLN A 58 6.93 -2.83 3.46
CA GLN A 58 8.03 -3.40 2.69
C GLN A 58 9.40 -3.02 3.26
N GLN A 59 9.57 -1.76 3.68
CA GLN A 59 10.84 -1.27 4.23
C GLN A 59 11.18 -1.91 5.58
N ALA A 60 10.17 -2.30 6.37
CA ALA A 60 10.35 -2.99 7.64
C ALA A 60 10.78 -4.47 7.48
N LEU A 61 10.62 -5.06 6.30
CA LEU A 61 11.11 -6.41 6.01
C LEU A 61 12.62 -6.40 5.78
N ALA A 62 13.30 -7.44 6.30
CA ALA A 62 14.67 -7.77 5.90
C ALA A 62 14.76 -7.90 4.38
N ILE A 63 15.88 -7.48 3.79
CA ILE A 63 16.05 -7.39 2.32
C ILE A 63 15.71 -8.73 1.65
N ASP A 64 16.19 -9.84 2.21
CA ASP A 64 15.97 -11.19 1.67
C ASP A 64 14.53 -11.69 1.80
N ASN A 65 13.70 -11.01 2.60
CA ASN A 65 12.28 -11.33 2.82
C ASN A 65 11.33 -10.42 2.02
N ARG A 66 11.86 -9.46 1.25
CA ARG A 66 11.01 -8.57 0.45
C ARG A 66 10.44 -9.34 -0.74
N PRO A 67 9.16 -9.12 -1.11
CA PRO A 67 8.59 -9.71 -2.31
C PRO A 67 9.43 -9.37 -3.54
N THR A 68 9.81 -10.39 -4.30
CA THR A 68 10.73 -10.24 -5.45
C THR A 68 10.03 -9.71 -6.70
N ARG A 69 8.70 -9.90 -6.79
CA ARG A 69 7.87 -9.50 -7.94
C ARG A 69 7.12 -8.20 -7.73
N MET A 70 7.41 -7.48 -6.65
CA MET A 70 6.84 -6.17 -6.39
C MET A 70 7.90 -5.22 -5.86
N VAL A 71 7.98 -4.04 -6.48
CA VAL A 71 8.89 -2.97 -6.05
C VAL A 71 8.06 -1.75 -5.70
N ILE A 72 8.27 -1.20 -4.50
CA ILE A 72 7.73 0.09 -4.08
C ILE A 72 8.90 1.03 -3.83
N SER A 73 8.90 2.18 -4.49
CA SER A 73 9.85 3.26 -4.23
C SER A 73 9.13 4.54 -3.84
N LYS A 74 9.81 5.36 -3.04
CA LYS A 74 9.34 6.66 -2.58
C LYS A 74 10.39 7.71 -2.91
N SER A 75 9.97 8.84 -3.46
CA SER A 75 10.79 10.05 -3.57
C SER A 75 10.03 11.25 -3.02
N GLU A 76 10.77 12.19 -2.45
CA GLU A 76 10.22 13.41 -1.88
C GLU A 76 10.93 14.61 -2.53
N ALA A 77 10.17 15.62 -2.92
CA ALA A 77 10.67 16.89 -3.42
C ALA A 77 10.06 18.02 -2.59
N VAL A 78 10.92 18.80 -1.95
CA VAL A 78 10.51 19.96 -1.15
C VAL A 78 10.57 21.20 -2.03
N ASP A 79 9.43 21.86 -2.16
CA ASP A 79 9.34 23.22 -2.70
C ASP A 79 9.37 24.21 -1.54
N ALA A 80 10.57 24.69 -1.21
CA ALA A 80 10.78 25.65 -0.13
C ALA A 80 10.14 27.02 -0.39
N THR A 81 9.75 27.31 -1.64
CA THR A 81 9.15 28.61 -2.00
C THR A 81 7.65 28.61 -1.71
N ASN A 82 6.99 27.47 -1.93
CA ASN A 82 5.55 27.31 -1.72
C ASN A 82 5.18 26.57 -0.43
N ASP A 83 6.18 26.28 0.42
CA ASP A 83 6.03 25.45 1.63
C ASP A 83 5.28 24.14 1.34
N ALA A 84 5.63 23.51 0.22
CA ALA A 84 4.95 22.33 -0.29
C ALA A 84 5.90 21.15 -0.39
N VAL A 85 5.41 19.96 -0.03
CA VAL A 85 6.14 18.70 -0.21
C VAL A 85 5.40 17.86 -1.24
N THR A 86 6.08 17.53 -2.32
CA THR A 86 5.61 16.54 -3.29
C THR A 86 6.17 15.19 -2.91
N VAL A 87 5.29 14.24 -2.60
CA VAL A 87 5.65 12.84 -2.34
C VAL A 87 5.20 12.00 -3.52
N THR A 88 6.14 11.26 -4.12
CA THR A 88 5.87 10.37 -5.24
C THR A 88 6.12 8.93 -4.80
N TYR A 89 5.13 8.08 -5.00
CA TYR A 89 5.26 6.64 -4.86
C TYR A 89 5.21 5.99 -6.24
N SER A 90 6.14 5.08 -6.50
CA SER A 90 6.10 4.21 -7.70
C SER A 90 5.95 2.77 -7.27
N LEU A 91 4.89 2.12 -7.74
CA LEU A 91 4.61 0.70 -7.50
C LEU A 91 4.74 -0.03 -8.84
N ALA A 92 5.58 -1.06 -8.87
CA ALA A 92 5.75 -1.92 -10.03
C ALA A 92 5.52 -3.37 -9.63
N PHE A 93 4.75 -4.09 -10.46
CA PHE A 93 4.43 -5.50 -10.27
C PHE A 93 4.86 -6.30 -11.51
N SER A 94 5.51 -7.44 -11.30
CA SER A 94 5.82 -8.40 -12.36
C SER A 94 4.65 -9.37 -12.52
N CYS A 95 3.78 -9.10 -13.49
CA CYS A 95 2.54 -9.85 -13.68
C CYS A 95 2.61 -10.83 -14.86
N SER A 96 1.83 -11.91 -14.79
CA SER A 96 1.34 -12.61 -15.97
C SER A 96 0.04 -12.01 -16.46
N THR A 97 -0.23 -12.21 -17.74
CA THR A 97 -1.55 -11.99 -18.32
C THR A 97 -2.39 -13.26 -18.15
N SER A 98 -3.57 -13.13 -17.57
CA SER A 98 -4.59 -14.17 -17.62
C SER A 98 -5.26 -14.19 -19.00
N SER A 99 -5.99 -15.27 -19.30
CA SER A 99 -6.83 -15.37 -20.50
C SER A 99 -7.95 -14.33 -20.55
N ALA A 100 -8.30 -13.71 -19.41
CA ALA A 100 -9.28 -12.63 -19.30
C ALA A 100 -8.67 -11.22 -19.47
N GLY A 101 -7.37 -11.12 -19.77
CA GLY A 101 -6.67 -9.83 -19.88
C GLY A 101 -6.41 -9.13 -18.54
N LEU A 102 -6.72 -9.78 -17.42
CA LEU A 102 -6.37 -9.30 -16.08
C LEU A 102 -4.90 -9.61 -15.79
N PHE A 103 -4.23 -8.68 -15.12
CA PHE A 103 -2.88 -8.89 -14.60
C PHE A 103 -2.94 -9.72 -13.32
N ASP A 104 -2.17 -10.80 -13.29
CA ASP A 104 -2.01 -11.64 -12.11
C ASP A 104 -0.57 -11.56 -11.63
N VAL A 105 -0.36 -11.24 -10.34
CA VAL A 105 0.98 -11.24 -9.76
C VAL A 105 1.36 -12.70 -9.59
N ARG A 106 2.28 -13.18 -10.44
CA ARG A 106 2.66 -14.59 -10.42
C ARG A 106 3.10 -14.99 -9.00
N ASP A 107 2.59 -16.10 -8.48
CA ASP A 107 3.04 -16.70 -7.21
C ASP A 107 4.54 -17.02 -7.27
N GLU A 108 5.30 -16.64 -6.22
CA GLU A 108 6.76 -16.77 -6.17
C GLU A 108 7.27 -18.19 -6.42
#